data_AF-A0ABD2YU16-F1
#
_entry.id   AF-A0ABD2YU16-F1
#
_cell.length_a   1.000
_cell.length_b   1.000
_cell.length_c   1.000
_cell.angle_alpha   90.00
_cell.angle_beta   90.00
_cell.angle_gamma   90.00
#
_symmetry.space_group_name_H-M   'P 1'
#
loop_
_entity.id
_entity.type
_entity.pdbx_description
1 polymer ?
#
loop_
_entity_poly.entity_id
_entity_poly.type
_entity_poly.pdbx_seq_one_letter_code
_entity_poly.pdbx_strand_id
1 'polypeptide(L)'
;MNGESSLFDSLLQLELLKNLKLRNDDVTCKLKALPFGHKFPAKLRRLSLQSTSLDWIHMSTMGKLKCPEVLNLKDNAFKGKHWETEDGGFRCLKVLYTGATDLKDFKYLAVAFVP
;
A
#
# COMPACT_ATOMS: atom_id res chain seq x y z
N MET A 1 15.84 19.39 -6.50
CA MET A 1 14.59 19.45 -7.29
C MET A 1 13.83 18.17 -7.01
N ASN A 2 12.90 18.21 -6.07
CA ASN A 2 12.27 17.02 -5.51
C ASN A 2 11.13 16.63 -6.46
N GLY A 3 11.37 15.63 -7.30
CA GLY A 3 10.39 15.08 -8.23
C GLY A 3 9.29 14.28 -7.51
N GLU A 4 8.64 14.87 -6.52
CA GLU A 4 7.39 14.35 -6.01
C GLU A 4 6.32 14.59 -7.08
N SER A 5 5.80 13.49 -7.62
CA SER A 5 4.68 13.55 -8.56
C SER A 5 3.48 14.20 -7.86
N SER A 6 2.96 15.28 -8.43
CA SER A 6 1.74 15.98 -7.98
C SER A 6 0.47 15.14 -8.09
N LEU A 7 0.57 13.92 -8.65
CA LEU A 7 -0.53 12.96 -8.80
C LEU A 7 -1.28 12.73 -7.47
N PHE A 8 -0.56 12.63 -6.36
CA PHE A 8 -1.15 12.33 -5.06
C PHE A 8 -1.79 13.56 -4.39
N ASP A 9 -1.33 14.77 -4.73
CA ASP A 9 -1.93 16.00 -4.22
C ASP A 9 -3.34 16.20 -4.82
N SER A 10 -3.55 15.79 -6.07
CA SER A 10 -4.88 15.76 -6.68
C SER A 10 -5.82 14.71 -6.06
N LEU A 11 -5.28 13.59 -5.56
CA LEU A 11 -6.09 12.57 -4.89
C LEU A 11 -6.67 13.08 -3.58
N LEU A 12 -5.93 13.92 -2.84
CA LEU A 12 -6.42 14.50 -1.58
C LEU A 12 -7.73 15.29 -1.73
N GLN A 13 -7.94 15.92 -2.90
CA GLN A 13 -9.16 16.68 -3.21
C GLN A 13 -10.39 15.76 -3.37
N LEU A 14 -10.18 14.45 -3.52
CA LEU A 14 -11.26 13.47 -3.67
C LEU A 14 -11.70 12.96 -2.29
N GLU A 15 -12.26 13.85 -1.48
CA GLU A 15 -12.61 13.57 -0.07
C GLU A 15 -13.61 12.42 0.13
N LEU A 16 -14.40 12.10 -0.91
CA LEU A 16 -15.37 11.01 -0.91
C LEU A 16 -14.81 9.68 -1.45
N LEU A 17 -13.54 9.66 -1.90
CA LEU A 17 -12.94 8.48 -2.50
C LEU A 17 -12.76 7.38 -1.46
N LYS A 18 -13.53 6.31 -1.61
CA LYS A 18 -13.46 5.12 -0.75
C LYS A 18 -12.62 3.99 -1.34
N ASN A 19 -12.47 3.96 -2.66
CA ASN A 19 -11.75 2.91 -3.37
C ASN A 19 -10.77 3.54 -4.35
N LEU A 20 -9.49 3.19 -4.23
CA LEU A 20 -8.43 3.60 -5.16
C LEU A 20 -7.79 2.36 -5.75
N LYS A 21 -7.67 2.32 -7.08
CA LYS A 21 -6.92 1.28 -7.80
C LYS A 21 -5.79 1.94 -8.59
N LEU A 22 -4.56 1.53 -8.33
CA LEU A 22 -3.39 1.91 -9.10
C LEU A 22 -2.89 0.68 -9.84
N ARG A 23 -2.82 0.80 -11.17
CA ARG A 23 -2.33 -0.25 -12.07
C ARG A 23 -1.21 0.37 -12.90
N ASN A 24 -0.07 -0.30 -12.94
CA ASN A 24 1.01 0.09 -13.83
C ASN A 24 1.09 -0.87 -15.01
N ASP A 25 0.76 -0.39 -16.20
CA ASP A 25 0.82 -1.17 -17.44
C ASP A 25 2.16 -1.02 -18.17
N ASP A 26 3.01 -0.08 -17.74
CA ASP A 26 4.33 0.14 -18.32
C ASP A 26 5.42 -0.44 -17.41
N VAL A 27 6.03 -1.53 -17.88
CA VAL A 27 7.13 -2.22 -17.17
C VAL A 27 8.41 -1.39 -17.07
N THR A 28 8.53 -0.33 -17.88
CA THR A 28 9.70 0.56 -17.89
C THR A 28 9.56 1.70 -16.87
N CYS A 29 8.34 2.17 -16.62
CA CYS A 29 8.04 3.23 -15.66
C CYS A 29 7.63 2.64 -14.31
N LYS A 30 8.61 2.41 -13.42
CA LYS A 30 8.33 1.87 -12.07
C LYS A 30 7.89 2.99 -11.12
N LEU A 31 6.82 2.73 -10.37
CA LEU A 31 6.47 3.56 -9.23
C LEU A 31 7.56 3.39 -8.16
N LYS A 32 8.31 4.46 -7.88
CA LYS A 32 9.44 4.40 -6.95
C LYS A 32 9.01 4.29 -5.50
N ALA A 33 7.91 4.98 -5.14
CA ALA A 33 7.34 4.95 -3.81
C ALA A 33 5.86 5.36 -3.87
N LEU A 34 5.10 4.90 -2.88
CA LEU A 34 3.81 5.49 -2.55
C LEU A 34 4.04 6.75 -1.70
N PRO A 35 3.14 7.74 -1.76
CA PRO A 35 3.29 8.91 -0.92
C PRO A 35 3.08 8.51 0.55
N PHE A 36 3.46 9.42 1.44
CA PHE A 36 3.14 9.28 2.85
C PHE A 36 1.64 9.17 3.07
N GLY A 37 1.27 8.49 4.17
CA GLY A 37 -0.12 8.15 4.43
C GLY A 37 -1.08 9.35 4.51
N HIS A 38 -0.57 10.53 4.85
CA HIS A 38 -1.36 11.77 4.90
C HIS A 38 -1.74 12.30 3.51
N LYS A 39 -1.17 11.79 2.41
CA LYS A 39 -1.53 12.15 1.04
C LYS A 39 -2.63 11.25 0.44
N PHE A 40 -3.17 10.31 1.22
CA PHE A 40 -4.32 9.51 0.81
C PHE A 40 -5.63 10.12 1.30
N PRO A 41 -6.74 9.99 0.54
CA PRO A 41 -8.05 10.48 0.97
C PRO A 41 -8.47 9.91 2.32
N ALA A 42 -9.02 10.75 3.19
CA ALA A 42 -9.39 10.37 4.55
C ALA A 42 -10.47 9.26 4.60
N LYS A 43 -11.34 9.19 3.58
CA LYS A 43 -12.41 8.17 3.50
C LYS A 43 -12.00 6.91 2.74
N LEU A 44 -10.73 6.76 2.36
CA LEU A 44 -10.26 5.61 1.61
C LEU A 44 -10.38 4.32 2.45
N ARG A 45 -11.17 3.34 2.00
CA ARG A 45 -11.36 2.05 2.67
C ARG A 45 -10.70 0.90 1.93
N ARG A 46 -10.48 1.04 0.63
CA ARG A 46 -9.88 0.01 -0.21
C ARG A 46 -8.78 0.61 -1.06
N LEU A 47 -7.62 -0.03 -1.01
CA LEU A 47 -6.53 0.23 -1.93
C LEU A 47 -6.21 -1.05 -2.71
N SER A 48 -6.13 -0.93 -4.03
CA SER A 48 -5.71 -2.00 -4.93
C SER A 48 -4.49 -1.56 -5.71
N LEU A 49 -3.42 -2.34 -5.64
CA LEU A 49 -2.18 -2.12 -6.36
C LEU A 49 -1.95 -3.30 -7.29
N GLN A 50 -1.60 -3.02 -8.54
CA GLN A 50 -1.37 -4.04 -9.56
C GLN A 50 -0.16 -3.66 -10.42
N SER A 51 0.79 -4.58 -10.57
CA SER A 51 1.98 -4.40 -11.42
C SER A 51 2.88 -3.20 -11.07
N THR A 52 2.72 -2.62 -9.88
CA THR A 52 3.47 -1.45 -9.43
C THR A 52 4.95 -1.73 -9.15
N SER A 53 5.32 -3.00 -8.90
CA SER A 53 6.70 -3.43 -8.61
C SER A 53 7.38 -2.65 -7.48
N LEU A 54 6.59 -2.22 -6.48
CA LEU A 54 7.11 -1.51 -5.30
C LEU A 54 7.96 -2.45 -4.45
N ASP A 55 8.98 -1.92 -3.78
CA ASP A 55 9.72 -2.72 -2.80
C ASP A 55 8.93 -2.87 -1.50
N TRP A 56 8.99 -4.05 -0.86
CA TRP A 56 8.34 -4.31 0.43
C TRP A 56 8.77 -3.34 1.54
N ILE A 57 9.94 -2.71 1.45
CA ILE A 57 10.38 -1.67 2.40
C ILE A 57 9.41 -0.47 2.44
N HIS A 58 8.67 -0.20 1.36
CA HIS A 58 7.67 0.87 1.32
C HIS A 58 6.34 0.48 1.97
N MET A 59 6.12 -0.81 2.22
CA MET A 59 4.92 -1.33 2.87
C MET A 59 4.83 -0.89 4.34
N SER A 60 5.97 -0.65 4.99
CA SER A 60 6.07 -0.09 6.34
C SER A 60 5.39 1.28 6.45
N THR A 61 5.58 2.13 5.45
CA THR A 61 4.92 3.45 5.33
C THR A 61 3.41 3.29 5.15
N MET A 62 2.97 2.24 4.44
CA MET A 62 1.56 1.90 4.27
C MET A 62 0.93 1.41 5.58
N GLY A 63 1.69 0.74 6.44
CA GLY A 63 1.24 0.30 7.76
C GLY A 63 0.79 1.46 8.66
N LYS A 64 1.27 2.68 8.42
CA LYS A 64 0.86 3.89 9.17
C LYS A 64 -0.47 4.46 8.71
N LEU A 65 -1.03 3.98 7.60
CA LEU A 65 -2.32 4.42 7.11
C LEU A 65 -3.43 4.07 8.10
N LYS A 66 -4.23 5.06 8.47
CA LYS A 66 -5.44 4.87 9.28
C LYS A 66 -6.63 4.33 8.47
N CYS A 67 -6.50 4.17 7.16
CA CYS A 67 -7.65 4.21 6.26
C CYS A 67 -8.05 2.84 5.66
N PRO A 68 -7.15 2.03 5.04
CA PRO A 68 -7.62 0.90 4.27
C PRO A 68 -8.02 -0.28 5.17
N GLU A 69 -9.30 -0.64 5.10
CA GLU A 69 -9.84 -1.91 5.61
C GLU A 69 -9.47 -3.07 4.68
N VAL A 70 -9.31 -2.78 3.39
CA VAL A 70 -8.93 -3.79 2.39
C VAL A 70 -7.74 -3.33 1.58
N LEU A 71 -6.71 -4.17 1.56
CA LEU A 71 -5.54 -4.01 0.70
C LEU A 71 -5.47 -5.18 -0.28
N ASN A 72 -5.40 -4.88 -1.57
CA ASN A 72 -5.33 -5.88 -2.63
C ASN A 72 -4.06 -5.70 -3.46
N LEU A 73 -3.18 -6.68 -3.39
CA LEU A 73 -1.88 -6.71 -4.04
C LEU A 73 -1.91 -7.77 -5.14
N LYS A 74 -1.81 -7.35 -6.40
CA LYS A 74 -1.89 -8.24 -7.56
C LYS A 74 -0.68 -8.10 -8.47
N ASP A 75 -0.33 -9.18 -9.15
CA ASP A 75 0.60 -9.20 -10.30
C ASP A 75 1.89 -8.42 -10.02
N ASN A 76 2.71 -8.87 -9.07
CA ASN A 76 3.94 -8.16 -8.67
C ASN A 76 3.70 -6.70 -8.23
N ALA A 77 2.59 -6.44 -7.52
CA ALA A 77 2.34 -5.13 -6.90
C ALA A 77 3.50 -4.72 -5.99
N PHE A 78 4.01 -5.68 -5.21
CA PHE A 78 5.25 -5.57 -4.46
C PHE A 78 6.24 -6.65 -4.87
N LYS A 79 7.53 -6.34 -4.74
CA LYS A 79 8.69 -7.20 -5.02
C LYS A 79 9.65 -7.25 -3.85
N GLY A 80 10.29 -8.40 -3.71
CA GLY A 80 11.25 -8.71 -2.68
C GLY A 80 10.85 -9.94 -1.88
N LYS A 81 11.84 -10.60 -1.28
CA LYS A 81 11.65 -11.93 -0.67
C LYS A 81 11.11 -11.88 0.75
N HIS A 82 11.28 -10.75 1.44
CA HIS A 82 11.00 -10.61 2.87
C HIS A 82 10.17 -9.36 3.12
N TRP A 83 9.19 -9.50 3.99
CA TRP A 83 8.37 -8.39 4.48
C TRP A 83 8.31 -8.42 6.01
N GLU A 84 8.64 -7.30 6.64
CA GLU A 84 8.46 -7.08 8.08
C GLU A 84 7.53 -5.88 8.28
N THR A 85 6.45 -6.07 9.03
CA THR A 85 5.52 -5.00 9.39
C THR A 85 6.11 -4.17 10.53
N GLU A 86 5.88 -2.86 10.53
CA GLU A 86 6.12 -2.06 11.74
C GLU A 86 5.13 -2.44 12.85
N ASP A 87 5.59 -2.35 14.10
CA ASP A 87 4.76 -2.59 15.29
C ASP A 87 3.57 -1.63 15.33
N GLY A 88 2.38 -2.17 15.61
CA GLY A 88 1.12 -1.42 15.55
C GLY A 88 0.71 -0.92 14.16
N GLY A 89 1.33 -1.43 13.08
CA GLY A 89 0.95 -1.14 11.70
C GLY A 89 -0.40 -1.76 11.30
N PHE A 90 -1.02 -1.21 10.25
CA PHE A 90 -2.24 -1.73 9.63
C PHE A 90 -3.44 -1.88 10.58
N ARG A 91 -3.58 -0.98 11.57
CA ARG A 91 -4.60 -1.04 12.64
C ARG A 91 -6.04 -1.19 12.18
N CYS A 92 -6.37 -0.74 10.97
CA CYS A 92 -7.71 -0.83 10.42
C CYS A 92 -7.85 -1.90 9.33
N LEU A 93 -6.77 -2.59 8.96
CA LEU A 93 -6.76 -3.59 7.91
C LEU A 93 -7.51 -4.83 8.39
N LYS A 94 -8.57 -5.19 7.67
CA LYS A 94 -9.38 -6.38 7.92
C LYS A 94 -9.09 -7.48 6.92
N VAL A 95 -8.74 -7.10 5.68
CA VAL A 95 -8.52 -8.04 4.59
C VAL A 95 -7.28 -7.66 3.78
N LEU A 96 -6.37 -8.62 3.66
CA LEU A 96 -5.21 -8.54 2.77
C LEU A 96 -5.35 -9.61 1.68
N TYR A 97 -5.41 -9.18 0.42
CA TYR A 97 -5.29 -10.06 -0.72
C TYR A 97 -3.89 -9.93 -1.30
N THR A 98 -3.23 -11.06 -1.52
CA THR A 98 -1.98 -11.16 -2.26
C THR A 98 -2.17 -12.13 -3.42
N GLY A 99 -1.64 -11.77 -4.59
CA GLY A 99 -1.67 -12.63 -5.77
C GLY A 99 -0.42 -12.41 -6.62
N ALA A 100 0.15 -13.50 -7.13
CA ALA A 100 1.35 -13.50 -7.98
C ALA A 100 2.47 -12.57 -7.44
N THR A 101 3.00 -12.94 -6.26
CA THR A 101 4.11 -12.24 -5.60
C THR A 101 5.31 -13.18 -5.39
N ASP A 102 6.51 -12.61 -5.31
CA ASP A 102 7.78 -13.29 -4.99
C ASP A 102 8.10 -13.34 -3.48
N LEU A 103 7.15 -12.90 -2.64
CA LEU A 103 7.26 -12.96 -1.19
C LEU A 103 7.41 -14.41 -0.72
N LYS A 104 8.50 -14.70 0.00
CA LYS A 104 8.78 -16.03 0.55
C LYS A 104 8.41 -16.12 2.02
N ASP A 105 8.80 -15.10 2.79
CA ASP A 105 8.61 -15.05 4.24
C ASP A 105 8.02 -13.70 4.64
N PHE A 106 7.10 -13.71 5.62
CA PHE A 106 6.58 -12.50 6.24
C PHE A 106 6.59 -12.63 7.76
N LYS A 107 6.92 -11.52 8.44
CA LYS A 107 6.89 -11.44 9.90
C LYS A 107 5.87 -10.38 10.31
N TYR A 108 4.85 -10.83 11.04
CA TYR A 108 3.83 -9.95 11.60
C TYR A 108 4.20 -9.62 13.06
N LEU A 109 4.48 -8.35 13.33
CA LEU A 109 4.65 -7.85 14.70
C LEU A 109 3.27 -7.34 15.17
N ALA A 110 2.38 -8.27 15.50
CA ALA A 110 1.10 -7.96 16.15
C ALA A 110 1.29 -7.88 17.66
N VAL A 111 0.84 -6.78 18.27
CA VAL A 111 0.22 -6.84 19.59
C VAL A 111 -1.15 -7.54 19.44
N ALA A 112 -1.38 -8.51 20.32
CA ALA A 112 -2.44 -9.53 20.30
C ALA A 112 -3.80 -9.10 19.70
N PHE A 113 -4.32 -9.93 18.79
CA PHE A 113 -5.75 -10.03 18.55
C PHE A 113 -6.39 -10.58 19.83
N VAL A 114 -7.15 -9.75 20.55
CA VAL A 114 -8.08 -10.25 21.57
C VAL A 114 -9.35 -10.66 20.82
N PRO A 115 -9.80 -11.92 20.93
CA PRO A 115 -10.80 -12.54 20.06
C PRO A 115 -12.18 -11.91 20.12
#